data_AF-A0A1W6KEC2-F1
#
_entry.id   AF-A0A1W6KEC2-F1
#
_cell.length_a   1.000
_cell.length_b   1.000
_cell.length_c   1.000
_cell.angle_alpha   90.00
_cell.angle_beta   90.00
_cell.angle_gamma   90.00
#
_symmetry.space_group_name_H-M   'P 1'
#
loop_
_entity.id
_entity.type
_entity.pdbx_description
1 polymer ?
#
loop_
_entity_poly.entity_id
_entity_poly.type
_entity_poly.pdbx_seq_one_letter_code
_entity_poly.pdbx_strand_id
1 'polypeptide(L)'
;MKLSMGLVVASALVVLGVWFIDIASDRENVVEITGTASAYTDWECGYHDQPDCSVVFEAYVGEKYDVRRIRYGKDFMAIKIQQGDLSGWVFSGEGVRVNAKPNT
;
A
#
# COMPACT_ATOMS: atom_id res chain seq x y z
N MET A 1 38.98 0.09 4.83
CA MET A 1 38.26 0.37 6.10
C MET A 1 37.61 -0.91 6.58
N LYS A 2 37.86 -1.35 7.82
CA LYS A 2 37.13 -2.47 8.44
C LYS A 2 35.94 -1.87 9.19
N LEU A 3 34.73 -1.98 8.65
CA LEU A 3 33.52 -1.62 9.39
C LEU A 3 33.39 -2.55 10.60
N SER A 4 33.18 -1.99 11.79
CA SER A 4 32.94 -2.81 12.97
C SER A 4 31.57 -3.47 12.84
N MET A 5 31.46 -4.74 13.26
CA MET A 5 30.21 -5.48 13.20
C MET A 5 29.07 -4.79 13.96
N GLY A 6 29.40 -4.08 15.06
CA GLY A 6 28.45 -3.26 15.80
C GLY A 6 27.86 -2.12 14.99
N LEU A 7 28.66 -1.46 14.13
CA LEU A 7 28.16 -0.40 13.26
C LEU A 7 27.19 -0.93 12.19
N VAL A 8 27.44 -2.14 11.68
CA VAL A 8 26.55 -2.81 10.71
C VAL A 8 25.21 -3.19 11.34
N VAL A 9 25.23 -3.72 12.57
CA VAL A 9 24.00 -4.07 13.29
C VAL A 9 23.19 -2.82 13.63
N ALA A 10 23.85 -1.77 14.13
CA ALA A 10 23.17 -0.52 14.46
C ALA A 10 22.51 0.11 13.24
N SER A 11 23.18 0.16 12.09
CA SER A 11 22.60 0.70 10.86
C SER A 11 21.41 -0.13 10.37
N ALA A 12 21.50 -1.46 10.42
CA ALA A 12 20.39 -2.33 10.04
C ALA A 12 19.14 -2.09 10.90
N LEU A 13 19.29 -1.92 12.22
CA LEU A 13 18.18 -1.64 13.12
C LEU A 13 17.51 -0.29 12.82
N VAL A 14 18.29 0.74 12.48
CA VAL A 14 17.74 2.04 12.09
C VAL A 14 16.91 1.92 10.81
N VAL A 15 17.42 1.23 9.78
CA VAL A 15 16.69 1.02 8.53
C VAL A 15 15.38 0.26 8.75
N LEU A 16 15.41 -0.81 9.56
CA LEU A 16 14.20 -1.56 9.92
C LEU A 16 13.20 -0.69 10.69
N GLY A 17 13.68 0.10 11.66
CA GLY A 17 12.83 1.00 12.44
C GLY A 17 12.09 2.02 11.57
N VAL A 18 12.80 2.68 10.64
CA VAL A 18 12.19 3.62 9.68
C VAL A 18 11.13 2.91 8.82
N TRP A 19 11.42 1.71 8.34
CA TRP A 19 10.47 0.93 7.54
C TRP A 19 9.21 0.51 8.32
N PHE A 20 9.35 0.20 9.61
CA PHE A 20 8.20 -0.10 10.47
C PHE A 20 7.32 1.12 10.72
N ILE A 21 7.93 2.30 10.92
CA ILE A 21 7.19 3.56 11.11
C ILE A 21 6.40 3.93 9.85
N ASP A 22 7.01 3.76 8.67
CA ASP A 22 6.35 3.95 7.37
C ASP A 22 5.09 3.08 7.23
N ILE A 23 5.20 1.78 7.51
CA ILE A 23 4.04 0.87 7.48
C ILE A 23 3.00 1.22 8.54
N ALA A 24 3.41 1.65 9.72
CA ALA A 24 2.47 2.05 10.77
C ALA A 24 1.67 3.28 10.35
N SER A 25 2.33 4.29 9.78
CA SER A 25 1.72 5.50 9.24
C SER A 25 0.70 5.18 8.14
N ASP A 26 1.01 4.24 7.24
CA ASP A 26 0.06 3.81 6.21
C ASP A 26 -1.22 3.22 6.81
N ARG A 27 -1.09 2.44 7.89
CA ARG A 27 -2.19 1.71 8.53
C ARG A 27 -3.15 2.57 9.34
N GLU A 28 -2.81 3.83 9.57
CA GLU A 28 -3.72 4.78 10.21
C GLU A 28 -4.77 5.34 9.24
N ASN A 29 -4.64 5.04 7.95
CA ASN A 29 -5.52 5.55 6.91
C ASN A 29 -6.64 4.57 6.56
N VAL A 30 -7.75 5.14 6.06
CA VAL A 30 -8.90 4.38 5.55
C VAL A 30 -9.15 4.83 4.11
N VAL A 31 -9.43 3.86 3.25
CA VAL A 31 -9.87 4.12 1.88
C VAL A 31 -11.37 3.99 1.78
N GLU A 32 -12.00 4.96 1.14
CA GLU A 32 -13.41 4.91 0.76
C GLU A 32 -13.52 4.74 -0.76
N ILE A 33 -14.32 3.76 -1.16
CA ILE A 33 -14.53 3.43 -2.56
C ILE A 33 -15.69 4.27 -3.09
N THR A 34 -15.40 5.19 -4.02
CA THR A 34 -16.37 6.11 -4.61
C THR A 34 -16.93 5.64 -5.97
N GLY A 35 -16.30 4.62 -6.55
CA GLY A 35 -16.68 3.93 -7.79
C GLY A 35 -16.20 2.48 -7.72
N THR A 36 -16.82 1.55 -8.43
CA THR A 36 -16.37 0.15 -8.43
C THR A 36 -14.88 0.06 -8.77
N ALA A 37 -14.11 -0.67 -7.97
CA ALA A 37 -12.67 -0.79 -8.11
C ALA A 37 -12.21 -2.24 -7.90
N SER A 38 -11.40 -2.75 -8.82
CA SER A 38 -10.85 -4.10 -8.72
C SER A 38 -9.57 -4.10 -7.87
N ALA A 39 -9.47 -5.04 -6.94
CA ALA A 39 -8.30 -5.22 -6.09
C ALA A 39 -7.40 -6.32 -6.66
N TYR A 40 -6.17 -5.97 -7.03
CA TYR A 40 -5.24 -6.84 -7.75
C TYR A 40 -4.24 -7.56 -6.86
N THR A 41 -3.65 -8.64 -7.38
CA THR A 41 -2.61 -9.43 -6.72
C THR A 41 -1.34 -8.64 -6.41
N ASP A 42 -0.93 -7.72 -7.30
CA ASP A 42 0.27 -6.91 -7.16
C ASP A 42 0.01 -5.41 -7.41
N TRP A 43 0.84 -4.56 -6.79
CA TRP A 43 0.79 -3.11 -6.99
C TRP A 43 1.34 -2.72 -8.37
N GLU A 44 2.20 -3.55 -8.97
CA GLU A 44 2.73 -3.31 -10.31
C GLU A 44 1.65 -3.42 -11.39
N CYS A 45 0.49 -4.00 -11.08
CA CYS A 45 -0.65 -4.08 -12.01
C CYS A 45 -1.24 -2.72 -12.42
N GLY A 46 -0.76 -1.63 -11.83
CA GLY A 46 -1.05 -0.28 -12.31
C GLY A 46 -0.23 0.12 -13.55
N TYR A 47 0.84 -0.61 -13.87
CA TYR A 47 1.59 -0.43 -15.11
C TYR A 47 0.97 -1.22 -16.26
N HIS A 48 1.17 -0.72 -17.48
CA HIS A 48 0.79 -1.44 -18.69
C HIS A 48 1.65 -2.70 -18.86
N ASP A 49 1.05 -3.78 -19.36
CA ASP A 49 1.70 -5.05 -19.73
C ASP A 49 2.39 -5.84 -18.60
N GLN A 50 2.04 -5.61 -17.34
CA GLN A 50 2.59 -6.46 -16.28
C GLN A 50 2.01 -7.88 -16.33
N PRO A 51 2.87 -8.92 -16.32
CA PRO A 51 2.41 -10.30 -16.27
C PRO A 51 1.80 -10.60 -14.89
N ASP A 52 0.97 -11.63 -14.84
CA ASP A 52 0.40 -12.18 -13.60
C ASP A 52 -0.51 -11.24 -12.79
N CYS A 53 -1.10 -10.24 -13.46
CA CYS A 53 -2.12 -9.39 -12.90
C CYS A 53 -3.49 -10.06 -12.91
N SER A 54 -3.99 -10.39 -11.71
CA SER A 54 -5.34 -10.94 -11.53
C SER A 54 -6.08 -10.19 -10.43
N VAL A 55 -7.40 -10.13 -10.58
CA VAL A 55 -8.30 -9.55 -9.59
C VAL A 55 -8.52 -10.57 -8.49
N VAL A 56 -8.24 -10.18 -7.24
CA VAL A 56 -8.47 -10.97 -6.03
C VAL A 56 -9.93 -10.80 -5.58
N PHE A 57 -10.44 -9.57 -5.62
CA PHE A 57 -11.83 -9.23 -5.32
C PHE A 57 -12.22 -7.88 -5.91
N GLU A 58 -13.52 -7.62 -5.98
CA GLU A 58 -14.07 -6.32 -6.36
C GLU A 58 -14.46 -5.55 -5.10
N ALA A 59 -14.12 -4.27 -5.07
CA ALA A 59 -14.51 -3.31 -4.05
C ALA A 59 -15.61 -2.39 -4.60
N TYR A 60 -16.69 -2.24 -3.84
CA TYR A 60 -17.91 -1.58 -4.29
C TYR A 60 -18.09 -0.20 -3.65
N VAL A 61 -18.91 0.62 -4.30
CA VAL A 61 -19.20 2.00 -3.88
C VAL A 61 -19.73 2.02 -2.44
N GLY A 62 -19.16 2.91 -1.62
CA GLY A 62 -19.53 3.12 -0.22
C GLY A 62 -18.82 2.18 0.75
N GLU A 63 -18.08 1.18 0.26
CA GLU A 63 -17.27 0.33 1.13
C GLU A 63 -16.03 1.09 1.64
N LYS A 64 -15.66 0.77 2.88
CA LYS A 64 -14.49 1.33 3.57
C LYS A 64 -13.54 0.21 3.95
N TYR A 65 -12.26 0.44 3.69
CA TYR A 65 -11.22 -0.54 3.95
C TYR A 65 -10.06 0.07 4.73
N ASP A 66 -9.57 -0.71 5.70
CA ASP A 66 -8.31 -0.39 6.37
C ASP A 66 -7.15 -0.50 5.37
N VAL A 67 -6.31 0.52 5.36
CA VAL A 67 -5.10 0.50 4.55
C VAL A 67 -4.07 -0.39 5.22
N ARG A 68 -3.43 -1.26 4.44
CA ARG A 68 -2.32 -2.10 4.90
C ARG A 68 -0.96 -1.57 4.48
N ARG A 69 -0.91 -0.88 3.34
CA ARG A 69 0.27 -0.28 2.75
C ARG A 69 -0.11 0.66 1.62
N ILE A 70 0.65 1.71 1.42
CA ILE A 70 0.59 2.59 0.26
C ILE A 70 1.89 2.42 -0.54
N ARG A 71 1.80 2.39 -1.86
CA ARG A 71 2.94 2.42 -2.77
C ARG A 71 2.71 3.48 -3.84
N TYR A 72 3.80 4.15 -4.20
CA TYR A 72 3.79 5.15 -5.26
C TYR A 72 4.49 4.55 -6.47
N GLY A 73 3.72 4.30 -7.52
CA GLY A 73 4.23 4.09 -8.86
C GLY A 73 4.60 5.43 -9.50
N LYS A 74 5.18 5.38 -10.70
CA LYS A 74 5.58 6.59 -11.43
C LYS A 74 4.40 7.54 -11.65
N ASP A 75 3.26 6.97 -12.05
CA ASP A 75 2.07 7.71 -12.51
C ASP A 75 0.79 7.34 -11.73
N PHE A 76 0.91 6.54 -10.66
CA PHE A 76 -0.23 6.08 -9.87
C PHE A 76 0.15 5.84 -8.41
N MET A 77 -0.84 5.89 -7.52
CA MET A 77 -0.72 5.41 -6.15
C MET A 77 -1.52 4.12 -6.01
N ALA A 78 -0.88 3.08 -5.47
CA ALA A 78 -1.49 1.80 -5.17
C ALA A 78 -1.69 1.67 -3.66
N ILE A 79 -2.88 1.27 -3.25
CA ILE A 79 -3.24 1.09 -1.86
C ILE A 79 -3.61 -0.37 -1.63
N LYS A 80 -2.93 -1.01 -0.67
CA LYS A 80 -3.26 -2.36 -0.25
C LYS A 80 -4.43 -2.31 0.73
N ILE A 81 -5.55 -2.93 0.37
CA ILE A 81 -6.75 -3.04 1.19
C ILE A 81 -7.01 -4.52 1.56
N GLN A 82 -7.80 -4.75 2.60
CA GLN A 82 -8.13 -6.08 3.10
C GLN A 82 -9.64 -6.29 3.22
N GLN A 83 -10.14 -7.38 2.65
CA GLN A 83 -11.53 -7.83 2.77
C GLN A 83 -11.54 -9.24 3.38
N GLY A 84 -11.90 -9.35 4.67
CA GLY A 84 -11.79 -10.62 5.39
C GLY A 84 -10.34 -11.13 5.39
N ASP A 85 -10.13 -12.35 4.89
CA ASP A 85 -8.81 -12.97 4.76
C ASP A 85 -8.09 -12.63 3.45
N LEU A 86 -8.76 -11.92 2.53
CA LEU A 86 -8.19 -11.53 1.23
C LEU A 86 -7.55 -10.14 1.33
N SER A 87 -6.44 -9.94 0.62
CA SER A 87 -5.82 -8.63 0.47
C SER A 87 -5.46 -8.38 -0.99
N GLY A 88 -5.68 -7.17 -1.46
CA GLY A 88 -5.40 -6.78 -2.84
C GLY A 88 -5.04 -5.31 -2.95
N TRP A 89 -4.52 -4.92 -4.11
CA TRP A 89 -4.09 -3.56 -4.42
C TRP A 89 -5.12 -2.86 -5.29
N VAL A 90 -5.62 -1.73 -4.81
CA VAL A 90 -6.46 -0.82 -5.58
C VAL A 90 -5.66 0.41 -5.99
N PHE A 91 -6.03 1.04 -7.10
CA PHE A 91 -5.33 2.21 -7.62
C PHE A 91 -6.13 3.47 -7.36
N SER A 92 -5.46 4.51 -6.86
CA SER A 92 -6.07 5.83 -6.66
C SER A 92 -6.58 6.38 -7.99
N GLY A 93 -7.81 6.87 -8.01
CA GLY A 93 -8.45 7.41 -9.21
C GLY A 93 -9.87 7.89 -8.89
N GLU A 94 -10.70 8.13 -9.92
CA GLU A 94 -12.09 8.59 -9.71
C GLU A 94 -12.92 7.63 -8.83
N GLY A 95 -12.59 6.34 -8.85
CA GLY A 95 -13.27 5.30 -8.07
C GLY A 95 -12.73 5.07 -6.64
N VAL A 96 -11.58 5.63 -6.28
CA VAL A 96 -10.90 5.32 -5.01
C VAL A 96 -10.40 6.60 -4.35
N ARG A 97 -11.02 7.00 -3.24
CA ARG A 97 -10.58 8.14 -2.43
C ARG A 97 -9.86 7.66 -1.18
N VAL A 98 -8.61 8.07 -1.03
CA VAL A 98 -7.83 7.85 0.18
C VAL A 98 -8.13 8.97 1.16
N ASN A 99 -8.78 8.64 2.28
CA ASN A 99 -8.93 9.57 3.39
C ASN A 99 -7.71 9.41 4.29
N ALA A 100 -6.60 10.07 3.92
CA ALA A 100 -5.44 10.17 4.79
C ALA A 100 -5.64 11.31 5.79
N LYS A 101 -5.39 11.07 7.08
CA LYS A 101 -5.27 12.19 8.01
C LYS A 101 -4.00 12.96 7.64
N PRO A 102 -4.02 14.30 7.58
CA PRO A 102 -2.81 15.06 7.34
C PRO A 102 -1.82 14.77 8.48
N ASN A 103 -0.60 14.35 8.14
CA ASN A 103 0.50 14.28 9.10
C ASN A 103 0.80 15.70 9.57
N THR A 104 0.38 16.05 10.78
CA THR A 104 0.82 17.24 11.52
C THR A 104 2.16 16.98 12.20
#